data_AF-B7KLW9-F1
#
_entry.id   AF-B7KLW9-F1
#
_cell.length_a   1.000
_cell.length_b   1.000
_cell.length_c   1.000
_cell.angle_alpha   90.00
_cell.angle_beta   90.00
_cell.angle_gamma   90.00
#
_symmetry.space_group_name_H-M   'P 1'
#
loop_
_entity.id
_entity.type
_entity.pdbx_description
1 polymer ?
#
loop_
_entity_poly.entity_id
_entity_poly.type
_entity_poly.pdbx_seq_one_letter_code
_entity_poly.pdbx_strand_id
1 'polypeptide(L)'
;MLLTERAKQLIPLARIVGFETWHNNHNSSTIAIFEQADNEGRYLTDTELEQIKNLSPNSSDFIESARLLRDQAQEIVDYARQQVLAQYPGITENGGDLYPPERAQACWRDFWHFLRCITYGIAGQTIPFTRPEGLKNMQLLYQELQVPLGAMLCGLENLKTYSLGQFTSLEQVNLNPYFDHLIEELRNFTYVSR
;
A
#
# COMPACT_ATOMS: atom_id res chain seq x y z
N MET A 1 -7.10 -2.84 21.86
CA MET A 1 -6.09 -1.80 22.13
C MET A 1 -6.72 -0.41 22.15
N LEU A 2 -6.50 0.39 23.20
CA LEU A 2 -6.92 1.79 23.26
C LEU A 2 -5.89 2.67 22.52
N LEU A 3 -6.32 3.42 21.51
CA LEU A 3 -5.46 4.37 20.79
C LEU A 3 -5.23 5.64 21.62
N THR A 4 -4.00 6.16 21.60
CA THR A 4 -3.70 7.47 22.18
C THR A 4 -4.42 8.58 21.40
N GLU A 5 -4.68 9.74 22.04
CA GLU A 5 -5.29 10.89 21.35
C GLU A 5 -4.44 11.34 20.15
N ARG A 6 -3.11 11.27 20.28
CA ARG A 6 -2.20 11.58 19.19
C ARG A 6 -2.33 10.60 18.03
N ALA A 7 -2.43 9.29 18.30
CA ALA A 7 -2.66 8.31 17.25
C ALA A 7 -4.00 8.56 16.52
N LYS A 8 -5.07 8.87 17.25
CA LYS A 8 -6.38 9.21 16.66
C LYS A 8 -6.31 10.43 15.74
N GLN A 9 -5.53 11.45 16.10
CA GLN A 9 -5.32 12.63 15.26
C GLN A 9 -4.49 12.33 14.00
N LEU A 10 -3.52 11.43 14.10
CA LEU A 10 -2.62 11.10 12.99
C LEU A 10 -3.25 10.16 11.96
N ILE A 11 -4.13 9.24 12.36
CA ILE A 11 -4.81 8.28 11.45
C ILE A 11 -5.42 8.94 10.20
N PRO A 12 -6.30 9.96 10.31
CA PRO A 12 -6.89 10.57 9.13
C PRO A 12 -5.89 11.35 8.27
N LEU A 13 -4.73 11.73 8.84
CA LEU A 13 -3.68 12.48 8.18
C LEU A 13 -2.63 11.58 7.50
N ALA A 14 -2.57 10.30 7.87
CA ALA A 14 -1.64 9.30 7.35
C ALA A 14 -2.09 8.68 6.01
N ARG A 15 -2.86 9.44 5.21
CA ARG A 15 -3.28 9.04 3.86
C ARG A 15 -2.12 9.26 2.89
N ILE A 16 -1.52 8.17 2.43
CA ILE A 16 -0.26 8.25 1.68
C ILE A 16 -0.46 8.51 0.19
N VAL A 17 -1.63 8.27 -0.39
CA VAL A 17 -1.85 8.48 -1.83
C VAL A 17 -1.94 9.98 -2.12
N GLY A 18 -1.26 10.41 -3.19
CA GLY A 18 -1.25 11.79 -3.69
C GLY A 18 -1.54 11.82 -5.19
N PHE A 19 -2.38 12.76 -5.60
CA PHE A 19 -2.79 12.97 -7.00
C PHE A 19 -2.28 14.29 -7.58
N GLU A 20 -1.52 15.06 -6.79
CA GLU A 20 -1.08 16.42 -7.14
C GLU A 20 -0.23 16.44 -8.42
N THR A 21 0.58 15.40 -8.63
CA THR A 21 1.47 15.25 -9.79
C THR A 21 0.78 14.60 -11.00
N TRP A 22 -0.42 14.04 -10.82
CA TRP A 22 -1.11 13.24 -11.84
C TRP A 22 -1.71 14.09 -12.94
N HIS A 23 -2.04 15.36 -12.66
CA HIS A 23 -2.59 16.32 -13.63
C HIS A 23 -1.71 16.53 -14.87
N ASN A 24 -0.42 16.19 -14.79
CA ASN A 24 0.49 16.27 -15.93
C ASN A 24 0.19 15.22 -17.00
N ASN A 25 -0.35 14.06 -16.61
CA ASN A 25 -0.53 12.89 -17.46
C ASN A 25 -1.98 12.39 -17.51
N HIS A 26 -2.85 12.88 -16.62
CA HIS A 26 -4.24 12.46 -16.48
C HIS A 26 -5.20 13.63 -16.49
N ASN A 27 -6.35 13.44 -17.12
CA ASN A 27 -7.44 14.41 -17.04
C ASN A 27 -8.12 14.37 -15.66
N SER A 28 -8.83 15.45 -15.32
CA SER A 28 -9.51 15.58 -14.02
C SER A 28 -10.55 14.49 -13.75
N SER A 29 -11.23 13.98 -14.78
CA SER A 29 -12.23 12.92 -14.63
C SER A 29 -11.59 11.60 -14.22
N THR A 30 -10.44 11.25 -14.80
CA THR A 30 -9.65 10.07 -14.40
C THR A 30 -9.19 10.22 -12.95
N ILE A 31 -8.63 11.37 -12.57
CA ILE A 31 -8.14 11.62 -11.21
C ILE A 31 -9.28 11.50 -10.17
N ALA A 32 -10.45 12.04 -10.47
CA ALA A 32 -11.62 11.99 -9.58
C ALA A 32 -12.06 10.54 -9.24
N ILE A 33 -11.86 9.58 -10.15
CA ILE A 33 -12.15 8.17 -9.89
C ILE A 33 -11.24 7.62 -8.79
N PHE A 34 -9.93 7.88 -8.89
CA PHE A 34 -8.97 7.44 -7.88
C PHE A 34 -9.18 8.13 -6.54
N GLU A 35 -9.45 9.45 -6.55
CA GLU A 35 -9.75 10.21 -5.34
C GLU A 35 -10.96 9.66 -4.61
N GLN A 36 -12.04 9.34 -5.35
CA GLN A 36 -13.25 8.76 -4.77
C GLN A 36 -12.97 7.39 -4.13
N ALA A 37 -12.27 6.50 -4.85
CA ALA A 37 -11.92 5.18 -4.34
C ALA A 37 -11.01 5.27 -3.10
N ASP A 38 -10.04 6.20 -3.07
CA ASP A 38 -9.17 6.40 -1.92
C ASP A 38 -9.90 7.02 -0.73
N ASN A 39 -10.82 7.95 -0.96
CA ASN A 39 -11.68 8.52 0.08
C ASN A 39 -12.55 7.45 0.76
N GLU A 40 -13.00 6.46 0.00
CA GLU A 40 -13.79 5.33 0.48
C GLU A 40 -12.91 4.17 1.02
N GLY A 41 -11.58 4.26 0.89
CA GLY A 41 -10.64 3.25 1.38
C GLY A 41 -10.76 1.89 0.68
N ARG A 42 -11.26 1.84 -0.56
CA ARG A 42 -11.55 0.60 -1.30
C ARG A 42 -10.77 0.50 -2.60
N TYR A 43 -10.56 -0.71 -3.11
CA TYR A 43 -10.01 -0.87 -4.45
C TYR A 43 -10.94 -0.30 -5.52
N LEU A 44 -10.37 -0.04 -6.71
CA LEU A 44 -11.14 0.32 -7.90
C LEU A 44 -12.06 -0.84 -8.30
N THR A 45 -13.31 -0.52 -8.58
CA THR A 45 -14.30 -1.45 -9.12
C THR A 45 -14.02 -1.77 -10.59
N ASP A 46 -14.64 -2.83 -11.12
CA ASP A 46 -14.52 -3.13 -12.55
C ASP A 46 -15.01 -2.00 -13.43
N THR A 47 -16.11 -1.34 -13.05
CA THR A 47 -16.65 -0.20 -13.78
C THR A 47 -15.67 0.97 -13.81
N GLU A 48 -15.01 1.28 -12.70
CA GLU A 48 -14.01 2.35 -12.62
C GLU A 48 -12.75 2.01 -13.42
N LEU A 49 -12.27 0.76 -13.35
CA LEU A 49 -11.14 0.30 -14.16
C LEU A 49 -11.44 0.40 -15.66
N GLU A 50 -12.64 0.00 -16.10
CA GLU A 50 -13.07 0.16 -17.49
C GLU A 50 -13.20 1.64 -17.90
N GLN A 51 -13.70 2.50 -17.01
CA GLN A 51 -13.74 3.94 -17.27
C GLN A 51 -12.34 4.52 -17.47
N ILE A 52 -11.39 4.19 -16.59
CA ILE A 52 -9.99 4.63 -16.71
C ILE A 52 -9.37 4.13 -18.02
N LYS A 53 -9.58 2.85 -18.35
CA LYS A 53 -9.12 2.22 -19.60
C LYS A 53 -9.65 2.93 -20.85
N ASN A 54 -10.93 3.29 -20.87
CA ASN A 54 -11.53 4.02 -21.99
C ASN A 54 -10.97 5.45 -22.13
N LEU A 55 -10.61 6.08 -21.01
CA LEU A 55 -10.00 7.42 -20.99
C LEU A 55 -8.51 7.40 -21.36
N SER A 56 -7.85 6.24 -21.26
CA SER A 56 -6.43 6.05 -21.58
C SER A 56 -6.20 4.69 -22.27
N PRO A 57 -6.48 4.55 -23.59
CA PRO A 57 -6.41 3.26 -24.27
C PRO A 57 -5.04 2.57 -24.21
N ASN A 58 -3.95 3.34 -24.13
CA ASN A 58 -2.59 2.81 -24.04
C ASN A 58 -2.25 2.23 -22.65
N SER A 59 -3.14 2.34 -21.66
CA SER A 59 -2.92 1.81 -20.30
C SER A 59 -3.54 0.44 -20.05
N SER A 60 -4.09 -0.21 -21.09
CA SER A 60 -4.87 -1.46 -20.95
C SER A 60 -4.16 -2.53 -20.12
N ASP A 61 -2.88 -2.80 -20.38
CA ASP A 61 -2.12 -3.86 -19.70
C ASP A 61 -1.91 -3.55 -18.21
N PHE A 62 -1.69 -2.28 -17.86
CA PHE A 62 -1.58 -1.85 -16.46
C PHE A 62 -2.92 -1.94 -15.72
N ILE A 63 -4.03 -1.65 -16.41
CA ILE A 63 -5.38 -1.80 -15.83
C ILE A 63 -5.69 -3.27 -15.52
N GLU A 64 -5.38 -4.19 -16.43
CA GLU A 64 -5.58 -5.62 -16.16
C GLU A 64 -4.64 -6.13 -15.05
N SER A 65 -3.42 -5.61 -14.98
CA SER A 65 -2.49 -5.92 -13.89
C SER A 65 -3.03 -5.45 -12.53
N ALA A 66 -3.55 -4.22 -12.46
CA ALA A 66 -4.18 -3.70 -11.25
C ALA A 66 -5.44 -4.49 -10.86
N ARG A 67 -6.23 -4.94 -11.84
CA ARG A 67 -7.39 -5.83 -11.62
C ARG A 67 -6.98 -7.16 -11.03
N LEU A 68 -5.98 -7.83 -11.62
CA LEU A 68 -5.49 -9.11 -11.13
C LEU A 68 -4.99 -9.00 -9.68
N LEU A 69 -4.19 -7.97 -9.38
CA LEU A 69 -3.67 -7.74 -8.03
C LEU A 69 -4.77 -7.43 -7.01
N ARG A 70 -5.83 -6.71 -7.41
CA ARG A 70 -7.02 -6.51 -6.57
C ARG A 70 -7.70 -7.83 -6.27
N ASP A 71 -7.91 -8.65 -7.29
CA ASP A 71 -8.67 -9.90 -7.18
C ASP A 71 -7.92 -10.95 -6.37
N GLN A 72 -6.58 -10.89 -6.34
CA GLN A 72 -5.70 -11.75 -5.54
C GLN A 72 -5.24 -11.10 -4.22
N ALA A 73 -5.81 -9.98 -3.81
CA ALA A 73 -5.31 -9.20 -2.67
C ALA A 73 -5.26 -10.02 -1.36
N GLN A 74 -6.22 -10.93 -1.17
CA GLN A 74 -6.27 -11.78 0.02
C GLN A 74 -5.09 -12.77 0.03
N GLU A 75 -4.85 -13.46 -1.07
CA GLU A 75 -3.76 -14.43 -1.23
C GLU A 75 -2.39 -13.75 -1.09
N ILE A 76 -2.23 -12.57 -1.69
CA ILE A 76 -1.00 -11.78 -1.61
C ILE A 76 -0.71 -11.38 -0.14
N VAL A 77 -1.72 -10.86 0.56
CA VAL A 77 -1.58 -10.45 1.98
C VAL A 77 -1.33 -11.68 2.87
N ASP A 78 -2.01 -12.79 2.63
CA ASP A 78 -1.82 -14.02 3.38
C ASP A 78 -0.42 -14.60 3.22
N TYR A 79 0.11 -14.59 2.00
CA TYR A 79 1.49 -14.98 1.75
C TYR A 79 2.47 -14.06 2.51
N ALA A 80 2.34 -12.75 2.37
CA ALA A 80 3.21 -11.79 3.05
C ALA A 80 3.17 -11.95 4.59
N ARG A 81 1.97 -12.13 5.15
CA ARG A 81 1.77 -12.44 6.57
C ARG A 81 2.54 -13.69 6.99
N GLN A 82 2.42 -14.79 6.23
CA GLN A 82 3.13 -16.04 6.56
C GLN A 82 4.65 -15.86 6.56
N GLN A 83 5.19 -15.10 5.60
CA GLN A 83 6.62 -14.81 5.54
C GLN A 83 7.09 -13.96 6.72
N VAL A 84 6.31 -12.95 7.14
CA VAL A 84 6.62 -12.18 8.35
C VAL A 84 6.61 -13.07 9.59
N LEU A 85 5.61 -13.93 9.76
CA LEU A 85 5.54 -14.83 10.91
C LEU A 85 6.70 -15.85 10.94
N ALA A 86 7.16 -16.31 9.78
CA ALA A 86 8.32 -17.19 9.67
C ALA A 86 9.64 -16.46 9.98
N GLN A 87 9.79 -15.22 9.49
CA GLN A 87 10.99 -14.41 9.70
C GLN A 87 11.11 -13.86 11.13
N TYR A 88 9.97 -13.60 11.78
CA TYR A 88 9.89 -13.09 13.16
C TYR A 88 9.06 -14.04 14.05
N PRO A 89 9.62 -15.21 14.44
CA PRO A 89 8.93 -16.15 15.32
C PRO A 89 8.51 -15.48 16.64
N GLY A 90 7.29 -15.72 17.08
CA GLY A 90 6.75 -15.18 18.33
C GLY A 90 6.32 -13.70 18.28
N ILE A 91 6.40 -13.02 17.13
CA ILE A 91 6.05 -11.58 17.02
C ILE A 91 4.61 -11.27 17.43
N THR A 92 3.70 -12.23 17.33
CA THR A 92 2.28 -12.10 17.74
C THR A 92 1.98 -12.71 19.11
N GLU A 93 2.95 -13.33 19.76
CA GLU A 93 2.79 -13.96 21.08
C GLU A 93 2.91 -12.91 22.20
N ASN A 94 2.55 -13.29 23.44
CA ASN A 94 2.69 -12.40 24.60
C ASN A 94 4.11 -11.82 24.71
N GLY A 95 4.24 -10.50 24.62
CA GLY A 95 5.53 -9.80 24.64
C GLY A 95 6.16 -9.54 23.27
N GLY A 96 5.58 -10.07 22.18
CA GLY A 96 5.96 -9.75 20.81
C GLY A 96 5.44 -8.40 20.32
N ASP A 97 6.10 -7.81 19.32
CA ASP A 97 5.80 -6.46 18.84
C ASP A 97 4.43 -6.31 18.16
N LEU A 98 3.80 -7.41 17.71
CA LEU A 98 2.46 -7.43 17.14
C LEU A 98 1.41 -7.99 18.10
N TYR A 99 1.73 -8.13 19.39
CA TYR A 99 0.75 -8.41 20.43
C TYR A 99 0.16 -7.10 20.99
N PRO A 100 -1.14 -7.06 21.37
CA PRO A 100 -2.16 -8.12 21.31
C PRO A 100 -2.70 -8.41 19.90
N PRO A 101 -3.54 -9.45 19.69
CA PRO A 101 -3.99 -9.87 18.35
C PRO A 101 -4.55 -8.75 17.46
N GLU A 102 -5.26 -7.77 18.01
CA GLU A 102 -5.73 -6.60 17.26
C GLU A 102 -4.59 -5.75 16.64
N ARG A 103 -3.39 -5.75 17.22
CA ARG A 103 -2.21 -5.08 16.66
C ARG A 103 -1.68 -5.85 15.44
N ALA A 104 -1.62 -7.17 15.51
CA ALA A 104 -1.33 -8.01 14.35
C ALA A 104 -2.38 -7.81 13.24
N GLN A 105 -3.67 -7.80 13.59
CA GLN A 105 -4.75 -7.54 12.61
C GLN A 105 -4.62 -6.17 11.95
N ALA A 106 -4.20 -5.14 12.70
CA ALA A 106 -3.92 -3.82 12.12
C ALA A 106 -2.75 -3.86 11.13
N CYS A 107 -1.65 -4.55 11.47
CA CYS A 107 -0.51 -4.76 10.57
C CYS A 107 -0.93 -5.45 9.26
N TRP A 108 -1.73 -6.52 9.32
CA TRP A 108 -2.22 -7.21 8.13
C TRP A 108 -3.17 -6.36 7.29
N ARG A 109 -3.97 -5.51 7.93
CA ARG A 109 -4.81 -4.54 7.23
C ARG A 109 -3.98 -3.47 6.53
N ASP A 110 -2.86 -3.04 7.11
CA ASP A 110 -1.93 -2.11 6.45
C ASP A 110 -1.34 -2.73 5.18
N PHE A 111 -1.02 -4.03 5.16
CA PHE A 111 -0.58 -4.71 3.92
C PHE A 111 -1.62 -4.63 2.80
N TRP A 112 -2.90 -4.87 3.14
CA TRP A 112 -3.99 -4.74 2.18
C TRP A 112 -4.13 -3.29 1.67
N HIS A 113 -4.03 -2.30 2.57
CA HIS A 113 -4.07 -0.89 2.17
C HIS A 113 -2.87 -0.47 1.31
N PHE A 114 -1.67 -0.98 1.58
CA PHE A 114 -0.48 -0.71 0.78
C PHE A 114 -0.59 -1.31 -0.61
N LEU A 115 -1.04 -2.56 -0.71
CA LEU A 115 -1.32 -3.18 -2.01
C LEU A 115 -2.35 -2.36 -2.80
N ARG A 116 -3.42 -1.87 -2.17
CA ARG A 116 -4.39 -0.95 -2.79
C ARG A 116 -3.75 0.33 -3.33
N CYS A 117 -2.86 0.96 -2.57
CA CYS A 117 -2.16 2.17 -3.03
C CYS A 117 -1.28 1.87 -4.25
N ILE A 118 -0.58 0.73 -4.22
CA ILE A 118 0.23 0.25 -5.35
C ILE A 118 -0.63 0.00 -6.59
N THR A 119 -1.81 -0.62 -6.46
CA THR A 119 -2.70 -0.83 -7.61
C THR A 119 -3.23 0.46 -8.20
N TYR A 120 -3.43 1.52 -7.40
CA TYR A 120 -3.73 2.84 -7.94
C TYR A 120 -2.56 3.40 -8.76
N GLY A 121 -1.34 3.35 -8.22
CA GLY A 121 -0.13 3.77 -8.94
C GLY A 121 0.00 3.05 -10.29
N ILE A 122 -0.20 1.73 -10.30
CA ILE A 122 -0.18 0.90 -11.51
C ILE A 122 -1.27 1.32 -12.49
N ALA A 123 -2.54 1.37 -12.07
CA ALA A 123 -3.65 1.73 -12.94
C ALA A 123 -3.54 3.17 -13.49
N GLY A 124 -3.01 4.08 -12.69
CA GLY A 124 -2.70 5.45 -13.06
C GLY A 124 -1.34 5.63 -13.71
N GLN A 125 -0.59 4.56 -13.98
CA GLN A 125 0.79 4.60 -14.51
C GLN A 125 1.68 5.69 -13.89
N THR A 126 1.54 5.93 -12.59
CA THR A 126 2.23 7.00 -11.86
C THR A 126 2.98 6.39 -10.69
N ILE A 127 4.30 6.31 -10.81
CA ILE A 127 5.19 5.76 -9.77
C ILE A 127 5.19 6.63 -8.50
N PRO A 128 5.34 7.97 -8.57
CA PRO A 128 5.23 8.82 -7.39
C PRO A 128 3.75 9.02 -7.01
N PHE A 129 3.02 7.93 -6.75
CA PHE A 129 1.61 7.93 -6.33
C PHE A 129 1.44 8.27 -4.86
N THR A 130 2.54 8.43 -4.11
CA THR A 130 2.48 8.84 -2.70
C THR A 130 2.71 10.33 -2.54
N ARG A 131 2.18 10.91 -1.46
CA ARG A 131 2.39 12.30 -1.06
C ARG A 131 3.28 12.44 0.17
N PRO A 132 4.24 13.40 0.19
CA PRO A 132 5.15 13.59 1.31
C PRO A 132 4.47 13.86 2.65
N GLU A 133 3.39 14.66 2.69
CA GLU A 133 2.71 14.97 3.96
C GLU A 133 2.06 13.72 4.57
N GLY A 134 1.43 12.89 3.72
CA GLY A 134 0.80 11.64 4.12
C GLY A 134 1.81 10.66 4.71
N LEU A 135 2.94 10.49 4.03
CA LEU A 135 4.06 9.65 4.49
C LEU A 135 4.65 10.15 5.81
N LYS A 136 4.85 11.46 5.95
CA LYS A 136 5.32 12.05 7.21
C LYS A 136 4.37 11.78 8.37
N ASN A 137 3.06 11.91 8.16
CA ASN A 137 2.07 11.61 9.19
C ASN A 137 2.00 10.10 9.51
N MET A 138 2.16 9.24 8.51
CA MET A 138 2.27 7.80 8.71
C MET A 138 3.52 7.44 9.55
N GLN A 139 4.67 8.04 9.27
CA GLN A 139 5.88 7.85 10.08
C GLN A 139 5.64 8.25 11.54
N LEU A 140 5.01 9.40 11.79
CA LEU A 140 4.65 9.84 13.14
C LEU A 140 3.67 8.87 13.82
N LEU A 141 2.70 8.34 13.06
CA LEU A 141 1.75 7.35 13.55
C LEU A 141 2.44 6.03 13.92
N TYR A 142 3.35 5.55 13.08
CA TYR A 142 4.11 4.32 13.30
C TYR A 142 5.04 4.46 14.50
N GLN A 143 5.65 5.63 14.71
CA GLN A 143 6.41 5.93 15.93
C GLN A 143 5.53 5.92 17.17
N GLU A 144 4.38 6.59 17.13
CA GLU A 144 3.44 6.66 18.26
C GLU A 144 2.89 5.28 18.64
N LEU A 145 2.61 4.44 17.64
CA LEU A 145 2.12 3.07 17.83
C LEU A 145 3.25 2.04 17.97
N GLN A 146 4.51 2.48 17.97
CA GLN A 146 5.71 1.64 18.04
C GLN A 146 5.70 0.49 17.01
N VAL A 147 5.16 0.71 15.81
CA VAL A 147 5.04 -0.32 14.76
C VAL A 147 6.43 -0.89 14.46
N PRO A 148 6.59 -2.23 14.40
CA PRO A 148 7.87 -2.84 14.06
C PRO A 148 8.17 -2.68 12.56
N LEU A 149 8.88 -1.61 12.19
CA LEU A 149 9.15 -1.28 10.77
C LEU A 149 9.86 -2.41 10.02
N GLY A 150 10.75 -3.16 10.69
CA GLY A 150 11.40 -4.32 10.08
C GLY A 150 10.39 -5.37 9.59
N ALA A 151 9.38 -5.68 10.41
CA ALA A 151 8.32 -6.60 10.03
C ALA A 151 7.41 -6.01 8.93
N MET A 152 7.15 -4.70 8.95
CA MET A 152 6.40 -4.03 7.89
C MET A 152 7.12 -4.09 6.54
N LEU A 153 8.41 -3.77 6.51
CA LEU A 153 9.25 -3.85 5.31
C LEU A 153 9.34 -5.28 4.80
N CYS A 154 9.54 -6.26 5.69
CA CYS A 154 9.49 -7.68 5.33
C CYS A 154 8.16 -8.06 4.67
N GLY A 155 7.04 -7.57 5.20
CA GLY A 155 5.72 -7.76 4.60
C GLY A 155 5.63 -7.18 3.19
N LEU A 156 6.02 -5.91 3.00
CA LEU A 156 5.97 -5.25 1.70
C LEU A 156 6.85 -5.92 0.64
N GLU A 157 8.06 -6.35 0.99
CA GLU A 157 8.94 -7.11 0.10
C GLU A 157 8.31 -8.45 -0.33
N ASN A 158 7.53 -9.08 0.56
CA ASN A 158 6.81 -10.32 0.24
C ASN A 158 5.50 -10.08 -0.50
N LEU A 159 4.81 -8.95 -0.28
CA LEU A 159 3.71 -8.51 -1.16
C LEU A 159 4.23 -8.37 -2.59
N LYS A 160 5.34 -7.65 -2.76
CA LYS A 160 6.04 -7.49 -4.04
C LYS A 160 6.40 -8.83 -4.65
N THR A 161 7.08 -9.70 -3.90
CA THR A 161 7.54 -11.01 -4.40
C THR A 161 6.39 -11.85 -4.94
N TYR A 162 5.31 -12.01 -4.16
CA TYR A 162 4.16 -12.81 -4.61
C TYR A 162 3.42 -12.16 -5.76
N SER A 163 3.21 -10.85 -5.70
CA SER A 163 2.52 -10.07 -6.73
C SER A 163 3.21 -10.17 -8.07
N LEU A 164 4.52 -9.92 -8.12
CA LEU A 164 5.30 -9.97 -9.36
C LEU A 164 5.39 -11.40 -9.92
N GLY A 165 5.36 -12.42 -9.06
CA GLY A 165 5.31 -13.83 -9.47
C GLY A 165 4.08 -14.22 -10.29
N GLN A 166 3.03 -13.39 -10.33
CA GLN A 166 1.82 -13.62 -11.12
C GLN A 166 1.97 -13.17 -12.58
N PHE A 167 3.06 -12.48 -12.92
CA PHE A 167 3.27 -11.83 -14.20
C PHE A 167 4.49 -12.37 -14.95
N THR A 168 4.52 -12.16 -16.27
CA THR A 168 5.66 -12.46 -17.11
C THR A 168 6.87 -11.59 -16.76
N SER A 169 8.08 -12.01 -17.12
CA SER A 169 9.30 -11.25 -16.83
C SER A 169 9.28 -9.82 -17.39
N LEU A 170 8.62 -9.58 -18.52
CA LEU A 170 8.49 -8.24 -19.10
C LEU A 170 7.56 -7.36 -18.27
N GLU A 171 6.40 -7.89 -17.88
CA GLU A 171 5.45 -7.18 -17.01
C GLU A 171 6.07 -6.89 -15.64
N GLN A 172 6.83 -7.84 -15.08
CA GLN A 172 7.54 -7.64 -13.82
C GLN A 172 8.47 -6.41 -13.87
N VAL A 173 9.22 -6.21 -14.96
CA VAL A 173 10.07 -5.02 -15.14
C VAL A 173 9.25 -3.72 -15.06
N ASN A 174 8.05 -3.72 -15.62
CA ASN A 174 7.17 -2.55 -15.65
C ASN A 174 6.44 -2.31 -14.32
N LEU A 175 6.11 -3.37 -13.57
CA LEU A 175 5.36 -3.30 -12.31
C LEU A 175 6.25 -3.14 -11.08
N ASN A 176 7.49 -3.65 -11.13
CA ASN A 176 8.45 -3.59 -10.04
C ASN A 176 8.66 -2.17 -9.45
N PRO A 177 8.78 -1.10 -10.26
CA PRO A 177 9.01 0.25 -9.73
C PRO A 177 7.90 0.78 -8.80
N TYR A 178 6.66 0.33 -8.94
CA TYR A 178 5.55 0.77 -8.07
C TYR A 178 5.67 0.20 -6.65
N PHE A 179 6.14 -1.05 -6.55
CA PHE A 179 6.44 -1.66 -5.25
C PHE A 179 7.69 -1.03 -4.63
N ASP A 180 8.76 -0.88 -5.43
CA ASP A 180 10.01 -0.27 -4.96
C ASP A 180 9.78 1.13 -4.40
N HIS A 181 8.98 1.95 -5.09
CA HIS A 181 8.63 3.28 -4.63
C HIS A 181 8.11 3.28 -3.19
N LEU A 182 7.07 2.49 -2.89
CA LEU A 182 6.50 2.44 -1.55
C LEU A 182 7.46 1.85 -0.51
N ILE A 183 8.22 0.82 -0.89
CA ILE A 183 9.21 0.18 -0.01
C ILE A 183 10.30 1.18 0.38
N GLU A 184 10.83 1.95 -0.58
CA GLU A 184 11.86 2.95 -0.31
C GLU A 184 11.32 4.11 0.55
N GLU A 185 10.10 4.58 0.28
CA GLU A 185 9.46 5.61 1.12
C GLU A 185 9.36 5.17 2.58
N LEU A 186 8.96 3.92 2.83
CA LEU A 186 8.88 3.38 4.20
C LEU A 186 10.25 3.08 4.79
N ARG A 187 11.24 2.70 3.98
CA ARG A 187 12.62 2.48 4.44
C ARG A 187 13.27 3.78 4.93
N ASN A 188 12.86 4.91 4.37
CA ASN A 188 13.32 6.24 4.78
C ASN A 188 12.67 6.75 6.08
N PHE A 189 11.75 6.00 6.68
CA PHE A 189 11.18 6.38 7.97
C PHE A 189 12.28 6.38 9.04
N THR A 190 12.57 7.56 9.57
CA THR A 190 13.50 7.73 10.67
C THR A 190 12.78 7.57 11.99
N TYR A 191 13.23 6.68 12.88
CA TYR A 191 12.79 6.72 14.26
C TYR A 191 13.63 7.77 14.99
N VAL A 192 12.96 8.79 15.53
CA VAL A 192 13.63 9.64 16.52
C VAL A 192 13.75 8.80 17.78
N SER A 193 14.96 8.32 18.08
CA SER A 193 15.28 7.74 19.38
C SER A 193 14.88 8.75 20.46
N ARG A 194 13.91 8.38 21.30
CA ARG A 194 13.61 9.14 22.52
C ARG A 194 14.70 8.93 23.55
#